data_AF-G8RH15-F1
#
_entry.id   AF-G8RH15-F1
#
_cell.length_a   1.000
_cell.length_b   1.000
_cell.length_c   1.000
_cell.angle_alpha   90.00
_cell.angle_beta   90.00
_cell.angle_gamma   90.00
#
_symmetry.space_group_name_H-M   'P 1'
#
loop_
_entity.id
_entity.type
_entity.pdbx_description
1 polymer ?
#
loop_
_entity_poly.entity_id
_entity_poly.type
_entity_poly.pdbx_seq_one_letter_code
_entity_poly.pdbx_strand_id
1 'polypeptide(L)'
;MSEHHDIPELTPAEQMRVRAMVSDMTEMAAGLGAGTATPEDVEGAVARIMSVDVEGDTMLNALHVPTDAGPFAAALETILRRIPDGWGRWISHDAGWYPIVVALDQRLSAIDPEYVVHQIKEKFGTLRYYCAPSAEERSPAVLDAFRAITGEAERASAVTCERCSQPGVLHETRYLVKTLCASCADSLGYTPVQQDTT
;
A
#
# COMPACT_ATOMS: atom_id res chain seq x y z
N MET A 1 25.16 12.59 4.85
CA MET A 1 25.81 11.26 4.97
C MET A 1 24.91 10.40 5.84
N SER A 2 23.81 9.89 5.30
CA SER A 2 22.88 9.07 6.09
C SER A 2 23.64 7.89 6.68
N GLU A 3 23.70 7.83 8.00
CA GLU A 3 24.11 6.64 8.71
C GLU A 3 23.21 5.52 8.22
N HIS A 4 23.79 4.53 7.53
CA HIS A 4 23.07 3.31 7.16
C HIS A 4 22.75 2.58 8.47
N HIS A 5 21.63 2.94 9.09
CA HIS A 5 21.06 2.13 10.16
C HIS A 5 20.58 0.84 9.51
N ASP A 6 21.04 -0.29 10.05
CA ASP A 6 20.57 -1.60 9.62
C ASP A 6 19.04 -1.64 9.76
N ILE A 7 18.35 -2.01 8.68
CA ILE A 7 16.89 -2.10 8.71
C ILE A 7 16.51 -3.18 9.73
N PRO A 8 15.71 -2.85 10.76
CA PRO A 8 15.37 -3.82 11.79
C PRO A 8 14.56 -4.97 11.21
N GLU A 9 14.83 -6.18 11.69
CA GLU A 9 14.09 -7.38 11.33
C GLU A 9 13.14 -7.77 12.47
N LEU A 10 11.88 -8.01 12.14
CA LEU A 10 10.96 -8.63 13.08
C LEU A 10 11.25 -10.13 13.15
N THR A 11 11.36 -10.66 14.36
CA THR A 11 11.40 -12.11 14.59
C THR A 11 10.16 -12.79 14.01
N PRO A 12 10.21 -14.10 13.69
CA PRO A 12 9.02 -14.82 13.23
C PRO A 12 7.81 -14.68 14.17
N ALA A 13 8.05 -14.62 15.47
CA ALA A 13 7.00 -14.41 16.47
C ALA A 13 6.39 -13.00 16.39
N GLU A 14 7.20 -11.97 16.20
CA GLU A 14 6.73 -10.58 16.04
C GLU A 14 5.99 -10.40 14.71
N GLN A 15 6.50 -10.97 13.62
CA GLN A 15 5.80 -10.97 12.33
C GLN A 15 4.41 -11.59 12.43
N MET A 16 4.27 -12.70 13.18
CA MET A 16 2.97 -13.30 13.44
C MET A 16 2.05 -12.38 14.25
N ARG A 17 2.57 -11.70 15.28
CA ARG A 17 1.79 -10.75 16.10
C ARG A 17 1.32 -9.55 15.28
N VAL A 18 2.22 -8.92 14.52
CA VAL A 18 1.89 -7.79 13.63
C VAL A 18 0.84 -8.21 12.60
N ARG A 19 0.98 -9.41 12.02
CA ARG A 19 -0.02 -9.92 11.06
C ARG A 19 -1.38 -10.13 11.70
N ALA A 20 -1.43 -10.73 12.90
CA ALA A 20 -2.68 -10.91 13.63
C ALA A 20 -3.34 -9.56 13.94
N MET A 21 -2.56 -8.57 14.38
CA MET A 21 -3.02 -7.21 14.60
C MET A 21 -3.66 -6.58 13.35
N VAL A 22 -2.98 -6.65 12.21
CA VAL A 22 -3.50 -6.10 10.94
C VAL A 22 -4.77 -6.81 10.49
N SER A 23 -4.86 -8.13 10.70
CA SER A 23 -6.08 -8.91 10.43
C SER A 23 -7.24 -8.44 11.31
N ASP A 24 -7.02 -8.31 12.62
CA ASP A 24 -8.01 -7.83 13.58
C ASP A 24 -8.50 -6.41 13.22
N MET A 25 -7.58 -5.52 12.82
CA MET A 25 -7.93 -4.17 12.35
C MET A 25 -8.79 -4.20 11.08
N THR A 26 -8.45 -5.08 10.13
CA THR A 26 -9.15 -5.21 8.85
C THR A 26 -10.57 -5.76 9.06
N GLU A 27 -10.70 -6.80 9.89
CA GLU A 27 -12.01 -7.39 10.24
C GLU A 27 -12.90 -6.40 10.99
N MET A 28 -12.34 -5.69 11.99
CA MET A 28 -13.06 -4.64 12.70
C MET A 28 -13.54 -3.53 11.75
N ALA A 29 -12.66 -3.05 10.85
CA ALA A 29 -13.02 -2.05 9.85
C ALA A 29 -14.12 -2.54 8.91
N ALA A 30 -14.06 -3.80 8.46
CA ALA A 30 -15.08 -4.40 7.61
C ALA A 30 -16.43 -4.51 8.32
N GLY A 31 -16.44 -4.97 9.58
CA GLY A 31 -17.67 -5.08 10.38
C GLY A 31 -18.31 -3.73 10.68
N LEU A 32 -17.51 -2.70 10.97
CA LEU A 32 -17.98 -1.32 11.13
C LEU A 32 -18.55 -0.76 9.80
N GLY A 33 -17.88 -1.04 8.68
CA GLY A 33 -18.32 -0.64 7.35
C GLY A 33 -19.66 -1.27 6.95
N ALA A 34 -19.84 -2.56 7.27
CA ALA A 34 -21.07 -3.30 7.03
C ALA A 34 -22.19 -3.01 8.04
N GLY A 35 -21.89 -2.30 9.14
CA GLY A 35 -22.84 -2.07 10.24
C GLY A 35 -23.17 -3.34 11.03
N THR A 36 -22.31 -4.36 10.98
CA THR A 36 -22.51 -5.66 11.64
C THR A 36 -21.68 -5.80 12.92
N ALA A 37 -20.70 -4.93 13.16
CA ALA A 37 -19.86 -4.98 14.36
C ALA A 37 -20.63 -4.53 15.61
N THR A 38 -20.59 -5.35 16.66
CA THR A 38 -21.11 -4.99 17.98
C THR A 38 -20.06 -4.21 18.81
N PRO A 39 -20.46 -3.48 19.87
CA PRO A 39 -19.50 -2.87 20.78
C PRO A 39 -18.50 -3.87 21.39
N GLU A 40 -18.94 -5.09 21.68
CA GLU A 40 -18.10 -6.16 22.22
C GLU A 40 -17.06 -6.64 21.19
N ASP A 41 -17.44 -6.74 19.92
CA ASP A 41 -16.50 -7.09 18.83
C ASP A 41 -15.39 -6.05 18.70
N VAL A 42 -15.77 -4.76 18.77
CA VAL A 42 -14.83 -3.63 18.69
C VAL A 42 -13.91 -3.61 19.91
N GLU A 43 -14.45 -3.76 21.11
CA GLU A 43 -13.65 -3.79 22.35
C GLU A 43 -12.67 -4.97 22.34
N GLY A 44 -13.12 -6.15 21.92
CA GLY A 44 -12.28 -7.32 21.78
C GLY A 44 -11.15 -7.13 20.77
N ALA A 45 -11.43 -6.55 19.59
CA ALA A 45 -10.41 -6.25 18.59
C ALA A 45 -9.41 -5.21 19.11
N VAL A 46 -9.87 -4.14 19.75
CA VAL A 46 -9.00 -3.11 20.35
C VAL A 46 -8.11 -3.71 21.43
N ALA A 47 -8.63 -4.57 22.31
CA ALA A 47 -7.85 -5.24 23.34
C ALA A 47 -6.73 -6.11 22.75
N ARG A 48 -7.02 -6.85 21.67
CA ARG A 48 -6.00 -7.64 20.95
C ARG A 48 -4.95 -6.76 20.31
N ILE A 49 -5.35 -5.68 19.64
CA ILE A 49 -4.43 -4.72 19.03
C ILE A 49 -3.50 -4.09 20.09
N MET A 50 -4.04 -3.67 21.23
CA MET A 50 -3.26 -3.05 22.32
C MET A 50 -2.34 -4.04 23.04
N SER A 51 -2.55 -5.35 22.87
CA SER A 51 -1.71 -6.40 23.45
C SER A 51 -0.50 -6.79 22.59
N VAL A 52 -0.33 -6.16 21.42
CA VAL A 52 0.77 -6.44 20.50
C VAL A 52 2.07 -5.90 21.08
N ASP A 53 2.87 -6.80 21.65
CA ASP A 53 4.17 -6.48 22.23
C ASP A 53 5.26 -6.50 21.14
N VAL A 54 5.35 -5.39 20.41
CA VAL A 54 6.41 -5.07 19.44
C VAL A 54 6.75 -3.60 19.61
N GLU A 55 8.05 -3.27 19.72
CA GLU A 55 8.48 -1.86 19.82
C GLU A 55 8.01 -1.07 18.58
N GLY A 56 7.37 0.07 18.81
CA GLY A 56 6.71 0.83 17.74
C GLY A 56 7.66 1.30 16.64
N ASP A 57 8.88 1.70 16.99
CA ASP A 57 9.89 2.13 16.01
C ASP A 57 10.42 0.94 15.18
N THR A 58 10.68 -0.20 15.84
CA THR A 58 11.04 -1.46 15.19
C THR A 58 9.96 -1.91 14.21
N MET A 59 8.69 -1.89 14.63
CA MET A 59 7.57 -2.21 13.76
C MET A 59 7.47 -1.22 12.59
N LEU A 60 7.60 0.08 12.83
CA LEU A 60 7.52 1.11 11.79
C LEU A 60 8.61 0.92 10.72
N ASN A 61 9.82 0.61 11.16
CA ASN A 61 11.01 0.58 10.31
C ASN A 61 11.29 -0.81 9.71
N ALA A 62 10.70 -1.89 10.21
CA ALA A 62 10.87 -3.22 9.62
C ALA A 62 10.21 -3.33 8.23
N LEU A 63 10.73 -4.22 7.38
CA LEU A 63 10.16 -4.49 6.06
C LEU A 63 8.87 -5.31 6.16
N HIS A 64 7.74 -4.72 5.75
CA HIS A 64 6.45 -5.41 5.67
C HIS A 64 6.15 -5.85 4.24
N VAL A 65 6.91 -6.82 3.75
CA VAL A 65 6.64 -7.42 2.43
C VAL A 65 5.29 -8.15 2.48
N PRO A 66 4.33 -7.85 1.59
CA PRO A 66 3.04 -8.52 1.60
C PRO A 66 3.17 -10.03 1.38
N THR A 67 2.42 -10.83 2.15
CA THR A 67 2.49 -12.30 2.07
C THR A 67 1.93 -12.85 0.76
N ASP A 68 1.07 -12.08 0.10
CA ASP A 68 0.47 -12.39 -1.20
C ASP A 68 1.27 -11.82 -2.38
N ALA A 69 2.48 -11.29 -2.14
CA ALA A 69 3.33 -10.69 -3.18
C ALA A 69 3.73 -11.68 -4.30
N GLY A 70 3.70 -12.99 -4.02
CA GLY A 70 3.99 -14.02 -5.01
C GLY A 70 5.31 -13.75 -5.77
N PRO A 71 5.32 -13.70 -7.11
CA PRO A 71 6.53 -13.46 -7.90
C PRO A 71 7.11 -12.04 -7.72
N PHE A 72 6.35 -11.10 -7.14
CA PHE A 72 6.79 -9.73 -6.94
C PHE A 72 7.52 -9.50 -5.62
N ALA A 73 7.56 -10.48 -4.71
CA ALA A 73 8.10 -10.32 -3.35
C ALA A 73 9.48 -9.67 -3.31
N ALA A 74 10.43 -10.16 -4.12
CA ALA A 74 11.79 -9.62 -4.15
C ALA A 74 11.85 -8.17 -4.68
N ALA A 75 11.01 -7.82 -5.66
CA ALA A 75 10.94 -6.47 -6.19
C ALA A 75 10.28 -5.51 -5.17
N LEU A 76 9.20 -5.94 -4.51
CA LEU A 76 8.57 -5.15 -3.46
C LEU A 76 9.49 -4.94 -2.26
N GLU A 77 10.27 -5.95 -1.86
CA GLU A 77 11.30 -5.79 -0.83
C GLU A 77 12.33 -4.71 -1.22
N THR A 78 12.80 -4.75 -2.47
CA THR A 78 13.74 -3.73 -3.00
C THR A 78 13.14 -2.33 -2.90
N ILE A 79 11.87 -2.17 -3.26
CA ILE A 79 11.14 -0.90 -3.18
C ILE A 79 10.99 -0.45 -1.72
N LEU A 80 10.63 -1.35 -0.81
CA LEU A 80 10.46 -1.03 0.62
C LEU A 80 11.76 -0.56 1.27
N ARG A 81 12.91 -1.08 0.83
CA ARG A 81 14.24 -0.61 1.28
C ARG A 81 14.56 0.82 0.83
N ARG A 82 13.84 1.38 -0.16
CA ARG A 82 13.95 2.80 -0.55
C ARG A 82 13.20 3.75 0.39
N ILE A 83 12.40 3.21 1.31
CA ILE A 83 11.65 4.00 2.29
C ILE A 83 12.58 4.32 3.46
N PRO A 84 12.79 5.61 3.80
CA PRO A 84 13.62 5.99 4.94
C PRO A 84 12.93 5.71 6.27
N ASP A 85 13.71 5.71 7.36
CA ASP A 85 13.18 5.50 8.71
C ASP A 85 12.11 6.55 9.06
N GLY A 86 11.15 6.13 9.87
CA GLY A 86 10.05 6.97 10.34
C GLY A 86 8.86 7.08 9.39
N TRP A 87 8.93 6.55 8.16
CA TRP A 87 7.83 6.62 7.19
C TRP A 87 6.88 5.43 7.19
N GLY A 88 7.31 4.28 7.73
CA GLY A 88 6.58 3.03 7.62
C GLY A 88 6.93 2.27 6.34
N ARG A 89 7.61 1.13 6.44
CA ARG A 89 7.99 0.32 5.26
C ARG A 89 6.92 -0.71 4.89
N TRP A 90 5.76 -0.23 4.46
CA TRP A 90 4.63 -1.06 4.02
C TRP A 90 3.99 -0.57 2.71
N ILE A 91 3.19 -1.45 2.10
CA ILE A 91 2.36 -1.17 0.92
C ILE A 91 0.90 -1.17 1.35
N SER A 92 0.15 -0.12 1.02
CA SER A 92 -1.25 0.04 1.40
C SER A 92 -2.18 -0.02 0.19
N HIS A 93 -2.13 -1.12 -0.54
CA HIS A 93 -3.06 -1.51 -1.61
C HIS A 93 -2.98 -3.04 -1.83
N ASP A 94 -3.89 -3.61 -2.61
CA ASP A 94 -3.93 -5.07 -2.85
C ASP A 94 -3.01 -5.54 -4.00
N ALA A 95 -2.91 -6.87 -4.15
CA ALA A 95 -1.96 -7.54 -5.04
C ALA A 95 -2.12 -7.26 -6.54
N GLY A 96 -3.31 -6.84 -6.96
CA GLY A 96 -3.61 -6.51 -8.34
C GLY A 96 -2.80 -5.34 -8.89
N TRP A 97 -2.24 -4.49 -8.03
CA TRP A 97 -1.38 -3.36 -8.41
C TRP A 97 0.12 -3.61 -8.23
N TYR A 98 0.57 -4.75 -7.68
CA TYR A 98 2.00 -5.06 -7.59
C TYR A 98 2.74 -4.96 -8.94
N PRO A 99 2.19 -5.44 -10.08
CA PRO A 99 2.85 -5.27 -11.38
C PRO A 99 3.06 -3.79 -11.77
N ILE A 100 2.09 -2.93 -11.45
CA ILE A 100 2.15 -1.49 -11.75
C ILE A 100 3.26 -0.83 -10.94
N VAL A 101 3.33 -1.16 -9.64
CA VAL A 101 4.36 -0.62 -8.72
C VAL A 101 5.76 -1.06 -9.12
N VAL A 102 5.94 -2.34 -9.47
CA VAL A 102 7.25 -2.87 -9.90
C VAL A 102 7.69 -2.23 -11.22
N ALA A 103 6.79 -2.09 -12.21
CA ALA A 103 7.12 -1.43 -13.47
C ALA A 103 7.45 0.06 -13.29
N LEU A 104 6.77 0.74 -12.36
CA LEU A 104 7.08 2.11 -11.99
C LEU A 104 8.49 2.21 -11.38
N ASP A 105 8.84 1.35 -10.41
CA ASP A 105 10.14 1.37 -9.74
C ASP A 105 11.29 1.14 -10.72
N GLN A 106 11.13 0.18 -11.66
CA GLN A 106 12.12 -0.08 -12.70
C GLN A 106 12.42 1.16 -13.56
N ARG A 107 11.39 1.98 -13.85
CA ARG A 107 11.55 3.19 -14.64
C ARG A 107 12.16 4.34 -13.85
N LEU A 108 11.77 4.50 -12.59
CA LEU A 108 12.34 5.54 -11.72
C LEU A 108 13.81 5.23 -11.38
N SER A 109 14.12 4.00 -11.02
CA SER A 109 15.48 3.55 -10.68
C SER A 109 16.45 3.60 -11.87
N ALA A 110 15.95 3.48 -13.10
CA ALA A 110 16.76 3.70 -14.30
C ALA A 110 17.18 5.17 -14.49
N ILE A 111 16.40 6.12 -13.94
CA ILE A 111 16.72 7.55 -13.98
C ILE A 111 17.64 7.93 -12.81
N ASP A 112 17.30 7.44 -11.62
CA ASP A 112 18.00 7.73 -10.38
C ASP A 112 17.99 6.48 -9.49
N PRO A 113 19.06 5.67 -9.48
CA PRO A 113 19.09 4.42 -8.71
C PRO A 113 18.88 4.59 -7.21
N GLU A 114 19.15 5.78 -6.67
CA GLU A 114 19.11 6.09 -5.23
C GLU A 114 17.87 6.89 -4.82
N TYR A 115 16.90 7.05 -5.72
CA TYR A 115 15.67 7.77 -5.38
C TYR A 115 14.96 7.17 -4.17
N VAL A 116 14.30 8.02 -3.39
CA VAL A 116 13.62 7.64 -2.15
C VAL A 116 12.12 7.51 -2.36
N VAL A 117 11.53 6.57 -1.64
CA VAL A 117 10.07 6.38 -1.57
C VAL A 117 9.60 6.83 -0.20
N HIS A 118 8.47 7.50 -0.11
CA HIS A 118 7.87 7.92 1.15
C HIS A 118 6.65 7.08 1.48
N GLN A 119 5.75 6.84 0.52
CA GLN A 119 4.57 6.00 0.72
C GLN A 119 4.09 5.39 -0.59
N ILE A 120 3.49 4.21 -0.50
CA ILE A 120 2.84 3.51 -1.61
C ILE A 120 1.45 3.11 -1.13
N LYS A 121 0.41 3.73 -1.67
CA LYS A 121 -0.95 3.52 -1.16
C LYS A 121 -2.03 3.75 -2.20
N GLU A 122 -3.19 3.15 -1.96
CA GLU A 122 -4.44 3.56 -2.57
C GLU A 122 -4.87 4.93 -2.01
N LYS A 123 -5.40 5.78 -2.90
CA LYS A 123 -6.18 6.97 -2.55
C LYS A 123 -7.18 7.29 -3.66
N PHE A 124 -8.46 7.39 -3.30
CA PHE A 124 -9.57 7.68 -4.21
C PHE A 124 -9.69 6.71 -5.40
N GLY A 125 -9.49 5.42 -5.14
CA GLY A 125 -9.52 4.34 -6.11
C GLY A 125 -8.29 4.26 -7.02
N THR A 126 -7.21 4.98 -6.72
CA THR A 126 -6.02 5.06 -7.57
C THR A 126 -4.73 4.99 -6.75
N LEU A 127 -3.64 4.58 -7.38
CA LEU A 127 -2.32 4.48 -6.78
C LEU A 127 -1.74 5.87 -6.50
N ARG A 128 -1.19 6.06 -5.30
CA ARG A 128 -0.29 7.16 -4.95
C ARG A 128 1.07 6.57 -4.62
N TYR A 129 2.05 6.96 -5.41
CA TYR A 129 3.45 6.61 -5.23
C TYR A 129 4.22 7.90 -4.91
N TYR A 130 4.39 8.20 -3.62
CA TYR A 130 5.12 9.39 -3.20
C TYR A 130 6.60 9.09 -3.14
N CYS A 131 7.38 9.77 -3.97
CA CYS A 131 8.82 9.58 -4.09
C CYS A 131 9.52 10.90 -4.39
N ALA A 132 10.84 10.93 -4.19
CA ALA A 132 11.68 12.06 -4.57
C ALA A 132 13.00 11.57 -5.15
N PRO A 133 13.56 12.29 -6.15
CA PRO A 133 14.95 12.10 -6.56
C PRO A 133 15.91 12.30 -5.38
N SER A 134 17.00 11.54 -5.37
CA SER A 134 18.06 11.51 -4.36
C SER A 134 18.82 12.83 -4.27
N ALA A 135 19.03 13.50 -5.41
CA ALA A 135 19.73 14.78 -5.47
C ALA A 135 18.98 15.89 -4.71
N GLU A 136 19.72 16.67 -3.91
CA GLU A 136 19.19 17.86 -3.22
C GLU A 136 18.75 18.93 -4.22
N GLU A 137 19.62 19.24 -5.20
CA GLU A 137 19.31 20.11 -6.33
C GLU A 137 18.79 19.29 -7.50
N ARG A 138 17.48 19.40 -7.75
CA ARG A 138 16.78 18.58 -8.74
C ARG A 138 16.60 19.36 -10.02
N SER A 139 17.11 18.81 -11.13
CA SER A 139 16.82 19.41 -12.44
C SER A 139 15.32 19.33 -12.75
N PRO A 140 14.73 20.35 -13.39
CA PRO A 140 13.33 20.31 -13.81
C PRO A 140 12.99 19.08 -14.66
N ALA A 141 13.91 18.67 -15.53
CA ALA A 141 13.74 17.50 -16.39
C ALA A 141 13.56 16.18 -15.60
N VAL A 142 14.32 15.99 -14.52
CA VAL A 142 14.17 14.80 -13.65
C VAL A 142 12.84 14.83 -12.91
N LEU A 143 12.45 16.00 -12.38
CA LEU A 143 11.15 16.16 -11.69
C LEU A 143 9.98 15.87 -12.63
N ASP A 144 10.03 16.36 -13.86
CA ASP A 144 8.97 16.13 -14.85
C ASP A 144 8.92 14.68 -15.29
N ALA A 145 10.07 14.00 -15.44
CA ALA A 145 10.12 12.57 -15.72
C ALA A 145 9.48 11.75 -14.57
N PHE A 146 9.80 12.06 -13.31
CA PHE A 146 9.21 11.40 -12.14
C PHE A 146 7.69 11.61 -12.08
N ARG A 147 7.22 12.84 -12.33
CA ARG A 147 5.78 13.15 -12.39
C ARG A 147 5.08 12.42 -13.52
N ALA A 148 5.71 12.33 -14.69
CA ALA A 148 5.15 11.61 -15.83
C ALA A 148 4.98 10.12 -15.52
N ILE A 149 6.02 9.48 -14.97
CA ILE A 149 6.02 8.05 -14.61
C ILE A 149 4.99 7.75 -13.51
N THR A 150 4.98 8.54 -12.43
CA THR A 150 4.01 8.34 -11.33
C THR A 150 2.58 8.60 -11.80
N GLY A 151 2.35 9.61 -12.64
CA GLY A 151 1.05 9.88 -13.24
C GLY A 151 0.58 8.78 -14.21
N GLU A 152 1.49 8.13 -14.95
CA GLU A 152 1.15 6.97 -15.78
C GLU A 152 0.69 5.78 -14.93
N ALA A 153 1.37 5.51 -13.81
CA ALA A 153 0.98 4.44 -12.89
C ALA A 153 -0.36 4.74 -12.20
N GLU A 154 -0.61 5.99 -11.81
CA GLU A 154 -1.91 6.43 -11.31
C GLU A 154 -3.01 6.15 -12.34
N ARG A 155 -2.82 6.56 -13.61
CA ARG A 155 -3.78 6.28 -14.68
C ARG A 155 -3.97 4.79 -14.94
N ALA A 156 -2.90 4.00 -14.90
CA ALA A 156 -2.99 2.54 -15.07
C ALA A 156 -3.80 1.90 -13.94
N SER A 157 -3.58 2.34 -12.69
CA SER A 157 -4.31 1.84 -11.53
C SER A 157 -5.80 2.16 -11.56
N ALA A 158 -6.19 3.31 -12.13
CA ALA A 158 -7.58 3.76 -12.25
C ALA A 158 -8.46 2.87 -13.13
N VAL A 159 -7.86 1.99 -13.94
CA VAL A 159 -8.56 1.06 -14.84
C VAL A 159 -8.19 -0.40 -14.58
N THR A 160 -7.44 -0.67 -13.51
CA THR A 160 -6.95 -2.00 -13.15
C THR A 160 -7.52 -2.37 -11.78
N CYS A 161 -8.15 -3.53 -11.69
CA CYS A 161 -8.64 -4.09 -10.43
C CYS A 161 -7.49 -4.20 -9.43
N GLU A 162 -7.61 -3.47 -8.32
CA GLU A 162 -6.63 -3.42 -7.24
C GLU A 162 -6.35 -4.80 -6.66
N ARG A 163 -7.33 -5.71 -6.68
CA ARG A 163 -7.21 -7.05 -6.07
C ARG A 163 -6.61 -8.11 -6.98
N CYS A 164 -6.91 -8.10 -8.29
CA CYS A 164 -6.59 -9.22 -9.18
C CYS A 164 -5.98 -8.86 -10.54
N SER A 165 -5.65 -7.58 -10.77
CA SER A 165 -5.04 -7.07 -12.01
C SER A 165 -5.92 -7.14 -13.28
N GLN A 166 -7.13 -7.70 -13.22
CA GLN A 166 -8.08 -7.64 -14.34
C GLN A 166 -8.57 -6.21 -14.57
N PRO A 167 -9.13 -5.86 -15.74
CA PRO A 167 -9.74 -4.55 -15.95
C PRO A 167 -10.78 -4.24 -14.86
N GLY A 168 -10.72 -3.02 -14.32
CA GLY A 168 -11.58 -2.56 -13.23
C GLY A 168 -12.15 -1.18 -13.49
N VAL A 169 -13.19 -0.84 -12.74
CA VAL A 169 -13.76 0.52 -12.68
C VAL A 169 -13.88 0.94 -11.22
N LEU A 170 -14.12 2.22 -10.98
CA LEU A 170 -14.29 2.74 -9.62
C LEU A 170 -15.56 2.17 -8.99
N HIS A 171 -15.40 1.55 -7.83
CA HIS A 171 -16.49 1.11 -6.97
C HIS A 171 -16.34 1.72 -5.59
N GLU A 172 -17.45 1.80 -4.87
CA GLU A 172 -17.53 2.36 -3.53
C GLU A 172 -18.33 1.49 -2.58
N THR A 173 -18.03 1.65 -1.30
CA THR A 173 -18.91 1.33 -0.18
C THR A 173 -19.36 2.65 0.44
N ARG A 174 -20.03 2.59 1.61
CA ARG A 174 -20.37 3.80 2.36
C ARG A 174 -19.16 4.67 2.74
N TYR A 175 -17.96 4.10 2.88
CA TYR A 175 -16.79 4.80 3.43
C TYR A 175 -15.51 4.68 2.60
N LEU A 176 -15.44 3.69 1.71
CA LEU A 176 -14.22 3.34 0.98
C LEU A 176 -14.49 3.32 -0.52
N VAL A 177 -13.45 3.61 -1.30
CA VAL A 177 -13.46 3.54 -2.76
C VAL A 177 -12.27 2.72 -3.24
N LYS A 178 -12.48 1.86 -4.23
CA LYS A 178 -11.44 1.04 -4.85
C LYS A 178 -11.74 0.85 -6.33
N THR A 179 -10.70 0.78 -7.16
CA THR A 179 -10.89 0.33 -8.55
C THR A 179 -10.88 -1.19 -8.57
N LEU A 180 -12.01 -1.81 -8.93
CA LEU A 180 -12.21 -3.25 -8.87
C LEU A 180 -12.88 -3.76 -10.15
N CYS A 181 -12.67 -5.03 -10.49
CA CYS A 181 -13.52 -5.74 -11.44
C CYS A 181 -14.83 -6.15 -10.76
N ALA A 182 -15.89 -6.42 -11.53
CA ALA A 182 -17.21 -6.75 -11.00
C ALA A 182 -17.18 -7.92 -10.00
N SER A 183 -16.47 -9.01 -10.31
CA SER A 183 -16.42 -10.17 -9.41
C SER A 183 -15.72 -9.88 -8.08
N CYS A 184 -14.67 -9.07 -8.08
CA CYS A 184 -13.99 -8.65 -6.86
C CYS A 184 -14.83 -7.66 -6.06
N ALA A 185 -15.51 -6.74 -6.74
CA ALA A 185 -16.41 -5.79 -6.11
C ALA A 185 -17.58 -6.51 -5.41
N ASP A 186 -18.26 -7.42 -6.11
CA ASP A 186 -19.36 -8.22 -5.56
C ASP A 186 -18.90 -9.02 -4.33
N SER A 187 -17.74 -9.68 -4.43
CA SER A 187 -17.18 -10.48 -3.33
C SER A 187 -16.81 -9.65 -2.09
N LEU A 188 -16.55 -8.35 -2.26
CA LEU A 188 -16.16 -7.43 -1.19
C LEU A 188 -17.31 -6.50 -0.75
N GLY A 189 -18.50 -6.60 -1.37
CA GLY A 189 -19.64 -5.73 -1.09
C GLY A 189 -19.48 -4.30 -1.60
N TYR A 190 -18.72 -4.09 -2.66
CA TYR A 190 -18.55 -2.78 -3.32
C TYR A 190 -19.56 -2.64 -4.48
N THR A 191 -20.08 -1.43 -4.67
CA THR A 191 -21.00 -1.10 -5.78
C THR A 191 -20.35 -0.11 -6.75
N PRO A 192 -20.62 -0.19 -8.07
CA PRO A 192 -20.03 0.74 -9.03
C PRO A 192 -20.40 2.20 -8.72
N VAL A 193 -19.42 3.11 -8.80
CA VAL A 193 -19.68 4.55 -8.70
C VAL A 193 -20.43 5.00 -9.95
N GLN A 194 -21.57 5.67 -9.78
CA GLN A 194 -22.29 6.25 -10.90
C GLN A 194 -21.47 7.42 -11.47
N GLN A 195 -20.93 7.24 -12.67
CA GLN A 195 -20.33 8.34 -13.40
C GLN A 195 -21.47 9.12 -14.07
N ASP A 196 -21.90 10.21 -13.44
CA ASP A 196 -22.78 11.18 -14.10
C ASP A 196 -22.07 11.68 -15.36
N THR A 197 -22.53 11.22 -16.51
CA THR A 197 -22.03 11.66 -17.80
C THR A 197 -22.53 13.09 -17.99
N THR A 198 -21.69 14.07 -17.66
CA THR A 198 -21.91 15.49 -17.98
C THR A 198 -21.15 15.85 -19.23
#